data_AF-A0A1J4JV56-F1
#
_entry.id   AF-A0A1J4JV56-F1
#
_cell.length_a   1.000
_cell.length_b   1.000
_cell.length_c   1.000
_cell.angle_alpha   90.00
_cell.angle_beta   90.00
_cell.angle_gamma   90.00
#
_symmetry.space_group_name_H-M   'P 1'
#
loop_
_entity.id
_entity.type
_entity.pdbx_description
1 polymer ?
#
loop_
_entity_poly.entity_id
_entity_poly.type
_entity_poly.pdbx_seq_one_letter_code
_entity_poly.pdbx_strand_id
1 'polypeptide(L)'
;MTNEEEEAYLWWNLRIEEKPNDSSPPNSLVPRKAFLAWSHICPYFQKFHIDTNDAEKYWEFIQKTVATYCPNEQVPNPVTNFPQFVLKLYQLRDLLQPKNVQQCVNLVNIYKPNCVGTFCLYDMPVYFLDPILYFKTLISLRYSNHILWKNVISNAKIVDAFFEMHSNFIAPLPKGSSDEFWFQRLCLTEILFLLIDSIISGNNTATIMKNHPKCFQFASKFIECCIKLAGNASLSLSAIFFRYAIRILKVSHNKIPHDQFKSLSVQLLKTLDKANSPLIHLAFKFVFQLKPLVVPYSRVLKMISNRGIRSLSDIEIVSSFCEGNCILPVIIFLCKSALSSKLWHRACFSEITTLLQKHSSRNDVRDWFQLFIRRLFIYIAIASSKMRYRTKTLLLVESLASIMTIRLLWLQQCILINAASMFSTKNVPPYFKNFFPISAPVDDVVVHEYESFSTIELNLKIFPFDENKGTLVLPPLVDIHNQHLPASQRSQGCRANSRNDRVLSGRPDGRVLKTGTQKKRPEPLIKKSAGTKPTRPLASAICVTPIHRR
;
A
#
# COMPACT_ATOMS: atom_id res chain seq x y z
N MET A 1 -16.71 26.23 -58.40
CA MET A 1 -16.18 25.73 -57.12
C MET A 1 -16.43 24.23 -57.11
N THR A 2 -15.49 23.42 -56.66
CA THR A 2 -15.73 21.98 -56.45
C THR A 2 -16.43 21.77 -55.10
N ASN A 3 -17.09 20.63 -54.90
CA ASN A 3 -17.71 20.31 -53.61
C ASN A 3 -16.67 20.29 -52.47
N GLU A 4 -15.42 19.90 -52.75
CA GLU A 4 -14.32 19.92 -51.78
C GLU A 4 -13.87 21.35 -51.44
N GLU A 5 -13.88 22.28 -52.40
CA GLU A 5 -13.60 23.70 -52.15
C GLU A 5 -14.69 24.34 -51.26
N GLU A 6 -15.97 24.07 -51.53
CA GLU A 6 -17.08 24.56 -50.71
C GLU A 6 -17.00 24.03 -49.27
N GLU A 7 -16.73 22.72 -49.10
CA GLU A 7 -16.49 22.13 -47.78
C GLU A 7 -15.28 22.75 -47.05
N ALA A 8 -14.15 22.96 -47.75
CA ALA A 8 -12.94 23.53 -47.18
C ALA A 8 -13.14 24.98 -46.71
N TYR A 9 -13.85 25.79 -47.49
CA TYR A 9 -14.13 27.19 -47.17
C TYR A 9 -15.14 27.29 -46.02
N LEU A 10 -16.21 26.49 -46.03
CA LEU A 10 -17.12 26.37 -44.89
C LEU A 10 -16.37 25.93 -43.62
N TRP A 11 -15.51 24.93 -43.71
CA TRP A 11 -14.71 24.44 -42.59
C TRP A 11 -13.82 25.53 -41.98
N TRP A 12 -13.19 26.37 -42.79
CA TRP A 12 -12.38 27.49 -42.32
C TRP A 12 -13.25 28.62 -41.74
N ASN A 13 -14.24 29.09 -42.50
CA ASN A 13 -15.09 30.23 -42.14
C ASN A 13 -15.93 29.96 -40.88
N LEU A 14 -16.39 28.72 -40.65
CA LEU A 14 -17.09 28.31 -39.41
C LEU A 14 -16.27 28.53 -38.12
N ARG A 15 -14.94 28.66 -38.22
CA ARG A 15 -14.03 28.84 -37.08
C ARG A 15 -13.61 30.28 -36.87
N ILE A 16 -14.18 31.20 -37.65
CA ILE A 16 -13.95 32.63 -37.59
C ILE A 16 -15.32 33.25 -37.30
N GLU A 17 -15.46 33.89 -36.14
CA GLU A 17 -16.75 34.29 -35.54
C GLU A 17 -17.56 35.33 -36.34
N GLU A 18 -17.14 35.68 -37.56
CA GLU A 18 -17.73 36.74 -38.39
C GLU A 18 -18.88 36.23 -39.26
N LYS A 19 -18.84 34.97 -39.75
CA LYS A 19 -19.92 34.38 -40.57
C LYS A 19 -19.95 32.83 -40.55
N PRO A 20 -20.66 32.18 -39.60
CA PRO A 20 -20.92 30.75 -39.70
C PRO A 20 -21.82 30.48 -40.92
N ASN A 21 -21.45 29.49 -41.74
CA ASN A 21 -22.09 29.07 -43.00
C ASN A 21 -21.78 29.89 -44.27
N ASP A 22 -20.72 30.72 -44.30
CA ASP A 22 -20.26 31.34 -45.55
C ASP A 22 -19.34 30.37 -46.32
N SER A 23 -19.73 29.96 -47.53
CA SER A 23 -18.93 29.12 -48.45
C SER A 23 -18.07 29.95 -49.42
N SER A 24 -18.08 31.28 -49.34
CA SER A 24 -17.25 32.13 -50.19
C SER A 24 -15.74 31.97 -49.88
N PRO A 25 -14.86 32.26 -50.87
CA PRO A 25 -13.42 32.09 -50.71
C PRO A 25 -12.89 32.86 -49.49
N PRO A 26 -12.16 32.20 -48.58
CA PRO A 26 -11.71 32.81 -47.34
C PRO A 26 -10.64 33.87 -47.60
N ASN A 27 -10.69 34.95 -46.83
CA ASN A 27 -9.67 36.00 -46.85
C ASN A 27 -8.55 35.72 -45.84
N SER A 28 -7.33 36.13 -46.17
CA SER A 28 -6.19 36.02 -45.26
C SER A 28 -6.43 36.87 -44.01
N LEU A 29 -6.26 36.26 -42.83
CA LEU A 29 -6.51 36.92 -41.55
C LEU A 29 -5.26 37.62 -41.02
N VAL A 30 -5.45 38.70 -40.27
CA VAL A 30 -4.39 39.23 -39.39
C VAL A 30 -4.02 38.17 -38.33
N PRO A 31 -2.75 38.04 -37.91
CA PRO A 31 -2.30 36.97 -37.02
C PRO A 31 -3.12 36.81 -35.74
N ARG A 32 -3.58 37.92 -35.15
CA ARG A 32 -4.43 37.94 -33.94
C ARG A 32 -5.80 37.28 -34.14
N LYS A 33 -6.39 37.35 -35.34
CA LYS A 33 -7.64 36.64 -35.66
C LYS A 33 -7.36 35.17 -35.99
N ALA A 34 -6.30 34.89 -36.75
CA ALA A 34 -5.89 33.53 -37.08
C ALA A 34 -5.61 32.67 -35.83
N PHE A 35 -5.03 33.29 -34.78
CA PHE A 35 -4.79 32.66 -33.48
C PHE A 35 -6.02 31.94 -32.88
N LEU A 36 -7.22 32.52 -33.01
CA LEU A 36 -8.46 31.93 -32.50
C LEU A 36 -8.93 30.74 -33.35
N ALA A 37 -8.82 30.84 -34.68
CA ALA A 37 -9.11 29.72 -35.57
C ALA A 37 -8.18 28.51 -35.30
N TRP A 38 -6.91 28.75 -34.95
CA TRP A 38 -5.94 27.67 -34.71
C TRP A 38 -6.28 26.75 -33.55
N SER A 39 -6.95 27.21 -32.48
CA SER A 39 -7.44 26.32 -31.40
C SER A 39 -8.34 25.20 -31.92
N HIS A 40 -8.99 25.40 -33.07
CA HIS A 40 -9.95 24.49 -33.68
C HIS A 40 -9.44 23.77 -34.94
N ILE A 41 -8.18 24.02 -35.34
CA ILE A 41 -7.57 23.48 -36.58
C ILE A 41 -6.22 22.83 -36.31
N CYS A 42 -5.28 23.57 -35.73
CA CYS A 42 -3.95 23.10 -35.40
C CYS A 42 -3.46 23.87 -34.17
N PRO A 43 -3.77 23.39 -32.95
CA PRO A 43 -3.46 24.11 -31.71
C PRO A 43 -1.97 24.40 -31.53
N TYR A 44 -1.10 23.59 -32.14
CA TYR A 44 0.33 23.85 -32.23
C TYR A 44 0.67 25.21 -32.87
N PHE A 45 -0.12 25.68 -33.85
CA PHE A 45 0.12 26.98 -34.49
C PHE A 45 -0.15 28.18 -33.54
N GLN A 46 -0.85 27.97 -32.42
CA GLN A 46 -0.96 28.97 -31.35
C GLN A 46 0.36 29.20 -30.61
N LYS A 47 1.31 28.25 -30.66
CA LYS A 47 2.67 28.44 -30.13
C LYS A 47 3.45 29.51 -30.91
N PHE A 48 3.07 29.79 -32.16
CA PHE A 48 3.68 30.82 -33.00
C PHE A 48 3.08 32.21 -32.73
N HIS A 49 2.80 32.49 -31.46
CA HIS A 49 2.40 33.81 -31.00
C HIS A 49 3.63 34.72 -31.00
N ILE A 50 3.87 35.36 -32.13
CA ILE A 50 4.88 36.40 -32.29
C ILE A 50 4.16 37.75 -32.19
N ASP A 51 4.81 38.76 -31.59
CA ASP A 51 4.44 40.18 -31.72
C ASP A 51 4.70 40.72 -33.15
N THR A 52 4.33 39.93 -34.16
CA THR A 52 4.39 40.32 -35.56
C THR A 52 3.20 41.19 -35.91
N ASN A 53 3.43 42.50 -35.90
CA ASN A 53 2.69 43.45 -36.75
C ASN A 53 2.85 43.12 -38.26
N ASP A 54 3.83 42.27 -38.59
CA ASP A 54 4.14 41.75 -39.91
C ASP A 54 3.37 40.46 -40.21
N ALA A 55 2.23 40.59 -40.90
CA ALA A 55 1.40 39.46 -41.27
C ALA A 55 2.07 38.52 -42.29
N GLU A 56 2.97 39.03 -43.14
CA GLU A 56 3.63 38.23 -44.19
C GLU A 56 4.58 37.22 -43.57
N LYS A 57 5.47 37.65 -42.66
CA LYS A 57 6.39 36.75 -41.95
C LYS A 57 5.66 35.67 -41.14
N TYR A 58 4.53 36.02 -40.54
CA TYR A 58 3.67 35.06 -39.83
C TYR A 58 3.14 33.98 -40.79
N TRP A 59 2.54 34.41 -41.90
CA TRP A 59 1.94 33.51 -42.88
C TRP A 59 2.96 32.65 -43.63
N GLU A 60 4.13 33.19 -43.98
CA GLU A 60 5.26 32.40 -44.48
C GLU A 60 5.71 31.32 -43.49
N PHE A 61 5.75 31.65 -42.20
CA PHE A 61 6.20 30.70 -41.18
C PHE A 61 5.19 29.55 -41.00
N ILE A 62 3.89 29.86 -41.03
CA ILE A 62 2.82 28.85 -41.07
C ILE A 62 2.95 28.00 -42.34
N GLN A 63 3.13 28.60 -43.52
CA GLN A 63 3.31 27.88 -44.79
C GLN A 63 4.51 26.92 -44.73
N LYS A 64 5.67 27.38 -44.25
CA LYS A 64 6.89 26.57 -44.07
C LYS A 64 6.65 25.41 -43.10
N THR A 65 5.86 25.62 -42.05
CA THR A 65 5.48 24.55 -41.11
C THR A 65 4.54 23.53 -41.78
N VAL A 66 3.52 23.98 -42.52
CA VAL A 66 2.61 23.10 -43.27
C VAL A 66 3.36 22.27 -44.32
N ALA A 67 4.35 22.85 -44.99
CA ALA A 67 5.19 22.16 -45.97
C ALA A 67 5.99 20.98 -45.37
N THR A 68 6.28 20.97 -44.06
CA THR A 68 6.93 19.81 -43.41
C THR A 68 6.08 18.54 -43.44
N TYR A 69 4.74 18.67 -43.57
CA TYR A 69 3.84 17.52 -43.68
C TYR A 69 3.71 16.98 -45.12
N CYS A 70 4.10 17.76 -46.12
CA CYS A 70 3.99 17.42 -47.54
C CYS A 70 5.31 17.71 -48.29
N PRO A 71 6.41 16.98 -47.98
CA PRO A 71 7.73 17.29 -48.53
C PRO A 71 7.84 17.18 -50.06
N ASN A 72 6.87 16.54 -50.72
CA ASN A 72 6.83 16.34 -52.17
C ASN A 72 5.80 17.24 -52.88
N GLU A 73 5.12 18.14 -52.16
CA GLU A 73 4.05 18.98 -52.71
C GLU A 73 4.29 20.47 -52.42
N GLN A 74 3.98 21.32 -53.39
CA GLN A 74 4.07 22.77 -53.19
C GLN A 74 2.87 23.27 -52.39
N VAL A 75 3.10 23.69 -51.15
CA VAL A 75 2.08 24.35 -50.33
C VAL A 75 1.84 25.78 -50.86
N PRO A 76 0.60 26.17 -51.20
CA PRO A 76 0.29 27.52 -51.69
C PRO A 76 0.71 28.61 -50.68
N ASN A 77 1.09 29.79 -51.15
CA ASN A 77 1.49 30.88 -50.25
C ASN A 77 0.23 31.61 -49.70
N PRO A 78 -0.03 31.57 -48.38
CA PRO A 78 -1.18 32.25 -47.76
C PRO A 78 -1.22 33.78 -47.93
N VAL A 79 -0.10 34.43 -48.26
CA VAL A 79 -0.06 35.87 -48.55
C VAL A 79 -0.62 36.16 -49.95
N THR A 80 -0.35 35.30 -50.95
CA THR A 80 -0.73 35.54 -52.35
C THR A 80 -1.94 34.75 -52.84
N ASN A 81 -2.24 33.59 -52.23
CA ASN A 81 -3.38 32.74 -52.57
C ASN A 81 -3.91 31.99 -51.34
N PHE A 82 -4.61 32.71 -50.47
CA PHE A 82 -5.17 32.17 -49.24
C PHE A 82 -6.25 31.08 -49.45
N PRO A 83 -7.18 31.17 -50.43
CA PRO A 83 -8.18 30.13 -50.64
C PRO A 83 -7.56 28.76 -50.98
N GLN A 84 -6.56 28.70 -51.86
CA GLN A 84 -5.87 27.45 -52.18
C GLN A 84 -5.03 26.93 -51.00
N PHE A 85 -4.48 27.83 -50.18
CA PHE A 85 -3.82 27.43 -48.93
C PHE A 85 -4.81 26.79 -47.94
N VAL A 86 -6.03 27.33 -47.81
CA VAL A 86 -7.10 26.74 -46.98
C VAL A 86 -7.55 25.38 -47.51
N LEU A 87 -7.69 25.22 -48.84
CA LEU A 87 -7.98 23.90 -49.44
C LEU A 87 -6.90 22.88 -49.06
N LYS A 88 -5.62 23.26 -49.15
CA LYS A 88 -4.51 22.37 -48.74
C LYS A 88 -4.53 22.06 -47.24
N LEU A 89 -4.87 23.02 -46.38
CA LEU A 89 -5.07 22.76 -44.93
C LEU A 89 -6.23 21.79 -44.68
N TYR A 90 -7.35 21.92 -45.40
CA TYR A 90 -8.51 21.05 -45.24
C TYR A 90 -8.16 19.59 -45.60
N GLN A 91 -7.38 19.38 -46.66
CA GLN A 91 -6.86 18.06 -47.03
C GLN A 91 -5.94 17.45 -45.95
N LEU A 92 -5.23 18.29 -45.18
CA LEU A 92 -4.31 17.89 -44.12
C LEU A 92 -4.94 17.86 -42.72
N ARG A 93 -6.24 18.12 -42.57
CA ARG A 93 -6.93 18.29 -41.28
C ARG A 93 -6.68 17.14 -40.28
N ASP A 94 -6.65 15.90 -40.73
CA ASP A 94 -6.46 14.71 -39.88
C ASP A 94 -5.00 14.47 -39.49
N LEU A 95 -4.04 15.12 -40.17
CA LEU A 95 -2.63 15.20 -39.76
C LEU A 95 -2.42 16.38 -38.81
N LEU A 96 -3.04 17.53 -39.08
CA LEU A 96 -2.91 18.76 -38.27
C LEU A 96 -3.58 18.67 -36.89
N GLN A 97 -4.66 17.89 -36.79
CA GLN A 97 -5.37 17.58 -35.55
C GLN A 97 -5.60 16.07 -35.41
N PRO A 98 -4.56 15.29 -35.05
CA PRO A 98 -4.69 13.84 -34.93
C PRO A 98 -5.59 13.47 -33.75
N LYS A 99 -6.60 12.62 -34.00
CA LYS A 99 -7.65 12.24 -33.02
C LYS A 99 -7.45 10.86 -32.42
N ASN A 100 -6.50 10.08 -32.95
CA ASN A 100 -6.20 8.74 -32.48
C ASN A 100 -4.69 8.44 -32.52
N VAL A 101 -4.29 7.41 -31.78
CA VAL A 101 -2.89 7.04 -31.56
C VAL A 101 -2.15 6.78 -32.88
N GLN A 102 -2.79 6.19 -33.89
CA GLN A 102 -2.15 5.92 -35.17
C GLN A 102 -1.85 7.21 -35.94
N GLN A 103 -2.79 8.16 -35.95
CA GLN A 103 -2.56 9.49 -36.53
C GLN A 103 -1.44 10.23 -35.78
N CYS A 104 -1.40 10.17 -34.45
CA CYS A 104 -0.33 10.75 -33.64
C CYS A 104 1.05 10.13 -33.96
N VAL A 105 1.15 8.81 -34.09
CA VAL A 105 2.39 8.12 -34.48
C VAL A 105 2.81 8.50 -35.90
N ASN A 106 1.87 8.60 -36.84
CA ASN A 106 2.14 9.04 -38.21
C ASN A 106 2.71 10.47 -38.23
N LEU A 107 2.13 11.41 -37.46
CA LEU A 107 2.65 12.78 -37.33
C LEU A 107 4.09 12.79 -36.76
N VAL A 108 4.38 11.97 -35.75
CA VAL A 108 5.74 11.84 -35.18
C VAL A 108 6.76 11.34 -36.21
N ASN A 109 6.36 10.44 -37.11
CA ASN A 109 7.22 9.92 -38.19
C ASN A 109 7.54 10.98 -39.25
N ILE A 110 6.56 11.86 -39.54
CA ILE A 110 6.67 12.92 -40.55
C ILE A 110 7.52 14.09 -40.03
N TYR A 111 7.23 14.57 -38.81
CA TYR A 111 7.80 15.82 -38.28
C TYR A 111 9.32 15.78 -38.00
N LYS A 112 9.92 14.59 -37.80
CA LYS A 112 11.38 14.36 -37.61
C LYS A 112 12.09 15.45 -36.77
N PRO A 113 11.79 15.55 -35.46
CA PRO A 113 12.18 16.70 -34.65
C PRO A 113 13.69 16.86 -34.47
N ASN A 114 14.20 18.07 -34.78
CA ASN A 114 15.60 18.47 -34.55
C ASN A 114 16.04 18.33 -33.08
N CYS A 115 15.12 18.51 -32.12
CA CYS A 115 15.37 18.27 -30.70
C CYS A 115 14.29 17.36 -30.10
N VAL A 116 14.63 16.07 -29.98
CA VAL A 116 13.73 15.02 -29.44
C VAL A 116 13.17 15.38 -28.06
N GLY A 117 13.99 15.97 -27.18
CA GLY A 117 13.58 16.36 -25.82
C GLY A 117 12.51 17.44 -25.81
N THR A 118 12.75 18.55 -26.51
CA THR A 118 11.79 19.64 -26.62
C THR A 118 10.49 19.19 -27.27
N PHE A 119 10.59 18.40 -28.34
CA PHE A 119 9.41 17.90 -29.03
C PHE A 119 8.57 16.96 -28.16
N CYS A 120 9.21 15.98 -27.52
CA CYS A 120 8.53 15.02 -26.65
C CYS A 120 7.87 15.70 -25.44
N LEU A 121 8.58 16.63 -24.78
CA LEU A 121 8.12 17.25 -23.52
C LEU A 121 7.17 18.43 -23.71
N TYR A 122 7.32 19.22 -24.78
CA TYR A 122 6.62 20.50 -24.91
C TYR A 122 5.82 20.67 -26.21
N ASP A 123 6.23 20.07 -27.33
CA ASP A 123 5.48 20.21 -28.59
C ASP A 123 4.35 19.17 -28.69
N MET A 124 4.64 17.89 -28.45
CA MET A 124 3.66 16.79 -28.53
C MET A 124 2.39 17.01 -27.66
N PRO A 125 2.48 17.49 -26.40
CA PRO A 125 1.28 17.80 -25.62
C PRO A 125 0.40 18.87 -26.25
N VAL A 126 0.99 19.87 -26.93
CA VAL A 126 0.25 20.95 -27.60
C VAL A 126 -0.37 20.48 -28.91
N TYR A 127 0.30 19.60 -29.66
CA TYR A 127 -0.26 18.99 -30.87
C TYR A 127 -1.54 18.17 -30.61
N PHE A 128 -1.57 17.43 -29.50
CA PHE A 128 -2.63 16.44 -29.28
C PHE A 128 -3.79 16.95 -28.43
N LEU A 129 -3.58 17.98 -27.60
CA LEU A 129 -4.49 18.58 -26.60
C LEU A 129 -5.03 17.62 -25.52
N ASP A 130 -5.39 16.39 -25.86
CA ASP A 130 -5.79 15.35 -24.91
C ASP A 130 -4.55 14.72 -24.25
N PRO A 131 -4.37 14.85 -22.91
CA PRO A 131 -3.28 14.19 -22.19
C PRO A 131 -3.32 12.66 -22.29
N ILE A 132 -4.51 12.05 -22.42
CA ILE A 132 -4.68 10.60 -22.53
C ILE A 132 -4.17 10.14 -23.91
N LEU A 133 -4.52 10.83 -25.00
CA LEU A 133 -3.99 10.59 -26.34
C LEU A 133 -2.47 10.76 -26.40
N TYR A 134 -1.93 11.81 -25.77
CA TYR A 134 -0.48 12.00 -25.62
C TYR A 134 0.19 10.83 -24.90
N PHE A 135 -0.32 10.42 -23.74
CA PHE A 135 0.26 9.30 -22.99
C PHE A 135 0.15 7.97 -23.76
N LYS A 136 -1.02 7.67 -24.35
CA LYS A 136 -1.20 6.48 -25.21
C LYS A 136 -0.24 6.48 -26.40
N THR A 137 0.05 7.63 -26.99
CA THR A 137 1.02 7.76 -28.08
C THR A 137 2.41 7.39 -27.60
N LEU A 138 2.89 7.92 -26.47
CA LEU A 138 4.19 7.54 -25.91
C LEU A 138 4.29 6.04 -25.60
N ILE A 139 3.23 5.45 -25.05
CA ILE A 139 3.13 4.00 -24.79
C ILE A 139 3.21 3.21 -26.10
N SER A 140 2.49 3.63 -27.15
CA SER A 140 2.54 3.00 -28.48
C SER A 140 3.94 3.07 -29.10
N LEU A 141 4.61 4.23 -29.00
CA LEU A 141 5.99 4.42 -29.46
C LEU A 141 7.00 3.53 -28.70
N ARG A 142 6.75 3.24 -27.42
CA ARG A 142 7.53 2.24 -26.66
C ARG A 142 7.31 0.83 -27.19
N TYR A 143 6.07 0.43 -27.45
CA TYR A 143 5.76 -0.94 -27.87
C TYR A 143 6.17 -1.23 -29.31
N SER A 144 6.08 -0.25 -30.22
CA SER A 144 6.62 -0.34 -31.58
C SER A 144 8.16 -0.19 -31.66
N ASN A 145 8.84 -0.06 -30.52
CA ASN A 145 10.30 0.10 -30.42
C ASN A 145 10.82 1.31 -31.22
N HIS A 146 10.02 2.38 -31.27
CA HIS A 146 10.22 3.53 -32.15
C HIS A 146 11.51 4.32 -31.83
N ILE A 147 12.12 4.92 -32.87
CA ILE A 147 13.38 5.66 -32.73
C ILE A 147 13.28 6.84 -31.76
N LEU A 148 12.13 7.54 -31.74
CA LEU A 148 11.90 8.63 -30.79
C LEU A 148 11.96 8.13 -29.34
N TRP A 149 11.36 6.98 -29.03
CA TRP A 149 11.40 6.43 -27.68
C TRP A 149 12.84 6.06 -27.27
N LYS A 150 13.60 5.41 -28.18
CA LYS A 150 15.02 5.09 -27.96
C LYS A 150 15.86 6.34 -27.63
N ASN A 151 15.62 7.43 -28.35
CA ASN A 151 16.30 8.71 -28.15
C ASN A 151 15.87 9.44 -26.86
N VAL A 152 14.65 9.21 -26.38
CA VAL A 152 14.20 9.70 -25.06
C VAL A 152 14.91 8.96 -23.93
N ILE A 153 14.94 7.61 -23.96
CA ILE A 153 15.54 6.84 -22.86
C ILE A 153 17.07 6.91 -22.81
N SER A 154 17.75 7.17 -23.93
CA SER A 154 19.20 7.32 -23.97
C SER A 154 19.70 8.65 -23.39
N ASN A 155 18.82 9.62 -23.17
CA ASN A 155 19.18 10.95 -22.68
C ASN A 155 18.56 11.23 -21.31
N ALA A 156 19.40 11.11 -20.27
CA ALA A 156 18.98 11.32 -18.89
C ALA A 156 18.35 12.70 -18.61
N LYS A 157 18.75 13.77 -19.31
CA LYS A 157 18.13 15.09 -19.11
C LYS A 157 16.65 15.11 -19.53
N ILE A 158 16.28 14.35 -20.56
CA ILE A 158 14.88 14.22 -21.01
C ILE A 158 14.09 13.40 -19.99
N VAL A 159 14.65 12.29 -19.52
CA VAL A 159 14.02 11.44 -18.50
C VAL A 159 13.81 12.21 -17.18
N ASP A 160 14.85 12.88 -16.69
CA ASP A 160 14.81 13.71 -15.49
C ASP A 160 13.69 14.77 -15.59
N ALA A 161 13.65 15.53 -16.70
CA ALA A 161 12.62 16.53 -16.94
C ALA A 161 11.21 15.91 -17.02
N PHE A 162 11.06 14.73 -17.64
CA PHE A 162 9.78 14.02 -17.69
C PHE A 162 9.30 13.63 -16.27
N PHE A 163 10.20 13.14 -15.41
CA PHE A 163 9.89 12.81 -14.02
C PHE A 163 9.59 14.05 -13.18
N GLU A 164 10.36 15.12 -13.32
CA GLU A 164 10.16 16.37 -12.58
C GLU A 164 8.83 17.03 -12.94
N MET A 165 8.46 17.05 -14.24
CA MET A 165 7.18 17.58 -14.72
C MET A 165 5.98 16.73 -14.28
N HIS A 166 6.07 15.40 -14.31
CA HIS A 166 4.90 14.54 -14.15
C HIS A 166 4.75 13.84 -12.78
N SER A 167 5.79 13.73 -11.95
CA SER A 167 5.74 12.92 -10.71
C SER A 167 4.90 13.48 -9.56
N ASN A 168 4.27 14.66 -9.74
CA ASN A 168 3.29 15.23 -8.81
C ASN A 168 1.84 15.01 -9.28
N PHE A 169 1.66 14.69 -10.57
CA PHE A 169 0.65 13.71 -10.94
C PHE A 169 1.14 12.31 -10.46
N ILE A 170 0.40 11.23 -10.74
CA ILE A 170 0.51 9.94 -10.00
C ILE A 170 0.34 10.04 -8.46
N ALA A 171 0.06 11.22 -7.90
CA ALA A 171 -0.42 11.37 -6.53
C ALA A 171 -1.76 10.65 -6.32
N PRO A 172 -2.01 10.05 -5.12
CA PRO A 172 -3.19 9.26 -4.85
C PRO A 172 -4.48 10.07 -5.01
N LEU A 173 -5.43 9.53 -5.77
CA LEU A 173 -6.75 10.11 -5.97
C LEU A 173 -7.72 9.77 -4.81
N PRO A 174 -8.74 10.60 -4.57
CA PRO A 174 -9.93 10.23 -3.79
C PRO A 174 -10.65 8.99 -4.36
N LYS A 175 -11.30 8.22 -3.48
CA LYS A 175 -11.98 6.96 -3.88
C LYS A 175 -13.15 7.14 -4.85
N GLY A 176 -13.75 8.34 -4.90
CA GLY A 176 -14.85 8.70 -5.79
C GLY A 176 -14.45 9.50 -7.03
N SER A 177 -13.16 9.54 -7.40
CA SER A 177 -12.72 10.17 -8.65
C SER A 177 -13.25 9.42 -9.88
N SER A 178 -13.53 10.14 -10.97
CA SER A 178 -14.01 9.54 -12.22
C SER A 178 -13.00 8.57 -12.83
N ASP A 179 -13.52 7.61 -13.61
CA ASP A 179 -12.70 6.62 -14.31
C ASP A 179 -11.69 7.27 -15.28
N GLU A 180 -12.03 8.42 -15.85
CA GLU A 180 -11.13 9.20 -16.71
C GLU A 180 -9.86 9.65 -15.97
N PHE A 181 -9.98 10.17 -14.74
CA PHE A 181 -8.81 10.54 -13.93
C PHE A 181 -7.99 9.30 -13.53
N TRP A 182 -8.64 8.18 -13.22
CA TRP A 182 -7.95 6.93 -12.95
C TRP A 182 -7.22 6.38 -14.17
N PHE A 183 -7.81 6.49 -15.35
CA PHE A 183 -7.23 6.06 -16.62
C PHE A 183 -6.06 6.95 -17.05
N GLN A 184 -6.19 8.28 -16.92
CA GLN A 184 -5.09 9.22 -17.11
C GLN A 184 -3.92 8.92 -16.15
N ARG A 185 -4.21 8.65 -14.87
CA ARG A 185 -3.20 8.22 -13.88
C ARG A 185 -2.55 6.90 -14.27
N LEU A 186 -3.30 5.94 -14.79
CA LEU A 186 -2.80 4.64 -15.22
C LEU A 186 -1.81 4.80 -16.38
N CYS A 187 -2.20 5.49 -17.47
CA CYS A 187 -1.33 5.72 -18.63
C CYS A 187 -0.03 6.46 -18.24
N LEU A 188 -0.12 7.48 -17.38
CA LEU A 188 1.08 8.17 -16.91
C LEU A 188 1.96 7.26 -16.04
N THR A 189 1.38 6.47 -15.14
CA THR A 189 2.12 5.52 -14.32
C THR A 189 2.82 4.46 -15.17
N GLU A 190 2.17 4.01 -16.25
CA GLU A 190 2.76 3.09 -17.22
C GLU A 190 3.98 3.69 -17.94
N ILE A 191 3.92 4.96 -18.37
CA ILE A 191 5.10 5.63 -18.97
C ILE A 191 6.25 5.73 -17.98
N LEU A 192 5.99 6.18 -16.74
CA LEU A 192 7.02 6.30 -15.71
C LEU A 192 7.61 4.93 -15.34
N PHE A 193 6.77 3.89 -15.29
CA PHE A 193 7.20 2.50 -15.16
C PHE A 193 8.13 2.09 -16.31
N LEU A 194 7.73 2.32 -17.56
CA LEU A 194 8.48 1.96 -18.76
C LEU A 194 9.83 2.70 -18.84
N LEU A 195 9.90 3.96 -18.43
CA LEU A 195 11.15 4.71 -18.33
C LEU A 195 12.10 4.08 -17.29
N ILE A 196 11.63 3.79 -16.07
CA ILE A 196 12.45 3.19 -15.01
C ILE A 196 12.88 1.76 -15.38
N ASP A 197 11.97 0.90 -15.85
CA ASP A 197 12.30 -0.48 -16.22
C ASP A 197 13.29 -0.51 -17.40
N SER A 198 13.17 0.40 -18.38
CA SER A 198 14.14 0.49 -19.49
C SER A 198 15.55 0.88 -19.04
N ILE A 199 15.67 1.76 -18.03
CA ILE A 199 16.98 2.17 -17.47
C ILE A 199 17.55 1.07 -16.56
N ILE A 200 16.72 0.46 -15.71
CA ILE A 200 17.18 -0.47 -14.67
C ILE A 200 17.37 -1.90 -15.20
N SER A 201 16.49 -2.42 -16.04
CA SER A 201 16.47 -3.87 -16.37
C SER A 201 17.69 -4.35 -17.16
N GLY A 202 18.35 -3.47 -17.94
CA GLY A 202 19.53 -3.83 -18.76
C GLY A 202 20.89 -3.42 -18.19
N ASN A 203 20.95 -2.59 -17.14
CA ASN A 203 22.19 -1.93 -16.71
C ASN A 203 22.65 -2.35 -15.31
N ASN A 204 23.97 -2.35 -15.08
CA ASN A 204 24.56 -2.48 -13.75
C ASN A 204 24.51 -1.14 -12.99
N THR A 205 24.68 -1.18 -11.66
CA THR A 205 24.57 0.01 -10.80
C THR A 205 25.54 1.13 -11.16
N ALA A 206 26.77 0.81 -11.58
CA ALA A 206 27.76 1.82 -11.96
C ALA A 206 27.37 2.55 -13.26
N THR A 207 26.90 1.83 -14.27
CA THR A 207 26.37 2.41 -15.52
C THR A 207 25.15 3.27 -15.26
N ILE A 208 24.23 2.85 -14.38
CA ILE A 208 23.06 3.64 -13.99
C ILE A 208 23.49 4.93 -13.28
N MET A 209 24.40 4.86 -12.30
CA MET A 209 24.87 6.05 -11.58
C MET A 209 25.64 7.03 -12.47
N LYS A 210 26.40 6.54 -13.46
CA LYS A 210 27.11 7.38 -14.44
C LYS A 210 26.15 8.07 -15.40
N ASN A 211 25.18 7.35 -15.96
CA ASN A 211 24.35 7.84 -17.04
C ASN A 211 23.05 8.50 -16.55
N HIS A 212 22.43 7.98 -15.48
CA HIS A 212 21.14 8.42 -14.93
C HIS A 212 21.19 8.55 -13.39
N PRO A 213 21.95 9.51 -12.83
CA PRO A 213 22.22 9.58 -11.39
C PRO A 213 20.98 9.71 -10.49
N LYS A 214 19.88 10.29 -11.00
CA LYS A 214 18.60 10.41 -10.25
C LYS A 214 17.71 9.16 -10.32
N CYS A 215 18.06 8.14 -11.11
CA CYS A 215 17.17 7.00 -11.39
C CYS A 215 16.64 6.30 -10.13
N PHE A 216 17.48 6.10 -9.10
CA PHE A 216 17.05 5.44 -7.86
C PHE A 216 16.15 6.32 -6.97
N GLN A 217 16.31 7.65 -7.04
CA GLN A 217 15.41 8.60 -6.39
C GLN A 217 14.03 8.55 -7.05
N PHE A 218 13.98 8.56 -8.39
CA PHE A 218 12.73 8.44 -9.14
C PHE A 218 12.06 7.08 -8.96
N ALA A 219 12.81 5.97 -9.01
CA ALA A 219 12.29 4.63 -8.73
C ALA A 219 11.65 4.55 -7.33
N SER A 220 12.28 5.16 -6.32
CA SER A 220 11.74 5.20 -4.96
C SER A 220 10.46 6.04 -4.84
N LYS A 221 10.43 7.25 -5.42
CA LYS A 221 9.22 8.10 -5.47
C LYS A 221 8.09 7.41 -6.24
N PHE A 222 8.42 6.74 -7.34
CA PHE A 222 7.48 5.99 -8.17
C PHE A 222 6.86 4.81 -7.43
N ILE A 223 7.68 3.98 -6.75
CA ILE A 223 7.21 2.87 -5.91
C ILE A 223 6.27 3.41 -4.82
N GLU A 224 6.66 4.49 -4.13
CA GLU A 224 5.82 5.11 -3.10
C GLU A 224 4.46 5.58 -3.65
N CYS A 225 4.43 6.23 -4.82
CA CYS A 225 3.19 6.69 -5.44
C CYS A 225 2.31 5.52 -5.89
N CYS A 226 2.89 4.47 -6.50
CA CYS A 226 2.16 3.26 -6.87
C CYS A 226 1.57 2.54 -5.65
N ILE A 227 2.30 2.46 -4.54
CA ILE A 227 1.80 1.90 -3.27
C ILE A 227 0.60 2.72 -2.75
N LYS A 228 0.67 4.05 -2.79
CA LYS A 228 -0.43 4.95 -2.37
C LYS A 228 -1.64 4.83 -3.29
N LEU A 229 -1.45 4.77 -4.61
CA LEU A 229 -2.51 4.56 -5.59
C LEU A 229 -3.19 3.19 -5.39
N ALA A 230 -2.40 2.12 -5.21
CA ALA A 230 -2.93 0.77 -4.97
C ALA A 230 -3.77 0.67 -3.68
N GLY A 231 -3.49 1.48 -2.65
CA GLY A 231 -4.30 1.56 -1.44
C GLY A 231 -5.65 2.28 -1.58
N ASN A 232 -5.81 3.11 -2.63
CA ASN A 232 -7.00 3.93 -2.85
C ASN A 232 -7.89 3.46 -4.01
N ALA A 233 -7.31 2.80 -5.02
CA ALA A 233 -8.01 2.41 -6.24
C ALA A 233 -8.97 1.21 -6.06
N SER A 234 -9.83 0.98 -7.06
CA SER A 234 -10.60 -0.26 -7.20
C SER A 234 -9.68 -1.48 -7.33
N LEU A 235 -10.17 -2.70 -7.07
CA LEU A 235 -9.33 -3.90 -7.02
C LEU A 235 -8.56 -4.17 -8.34
N SER A 236 -9.19 -3.94 -9.50
CA SER A 236 -8.57 -4.11 -10.82
C SER A 236 -7.40 -3.15 -11.02
N LEU A 237 -7.61 -1.85 -10.78
CA LEU A 237 -6.58 -0.82 -10.87
C LEU A 237 -5.48 -1.00 -9.80
N SER A 238 -5.88 -1.36 -8.57
CA SER A 238 -4.98 -1.66 -7.45
C SER A 238 -4.00 -2.78 -7.82
N ALA A 239 -4.48 -3.85 -8.47
CA ALA A 239 -3.64 -4.94 -8.95
C ALA A 239 -2.62 -4.50 -10.01
N ILE A 240 -2.95 -3.52 -10.87
CA ILE A 240 -2.03 -2.99 -11.88
C ILE A 240 -0.95 -2.12 -11.22
N PHE A 241 -1.33 -1.17 -10.37
CA PHE A 241 -0.37 -0.35 -9.60
C PHE A 241 0.55 -1.20 -8.71
N PHE A 242 0.01 -2.25 -8.09
CA PHE A 242 0.77 -3.24 -7.34
C PHE A 242 1.78 -3.98 -8.24
N ARG A 243 1.39 -4.45 -9.43
CA ARG A 243 2.31 -5.10 -10.39
C ARG A 243 3.48 -4.19 -10.77
N TYR A 244 3.23 -2.91 -11.07
CA TYR A 244 4.32 -1.97 -11.37
C TYR A 244 5.24 -1.76 -10.16
N ALA A 245 4.72 -1.56 -8.95
CA ALA A 245 5.52 -1.42 -7.74
C ALA A 245 6.39 -2.65 -7.46
N ILE A 246 5.80 -3.86 -7.53
CA ILE A 246 6.51 -5.13 -7.33
C ILE A 246 7.57 -5.35 -8.42
N ARG A 247 7.28 -5.02 -9.68
CA ARG A 247 8.23 -5.16 -10.79
C ARG A 247 9.44 -4.25 -10.60
N ILE A 248 9.23 -2.97 -10.29
CA ILE A 248 10.34 -2.03 -10.04
C ILE A 248 11.13 -2.43 -8.78
N LEU A 249 10.46 -2.85 -7.70
CA LEU A 249 11.16 -3.45 -6.55
C LEU A 249 12.01 -4.65 -6.97
N LYS A 250 11.47 -5.59 -7.76
CA LYS A 250 12.22 -6.78 -8.20
C LYS A 250 13.47 -6.43 -9.03
N VAL A 251 13.38 -5.52 -10.00
CA VAL A 251 14.54 -5.16 -10.85
C VAL A 251 15.53 -4.23 -10.16
N SER A 252 15.08 -3.49 -9.12
CA SER A 252 15.91 -2.60 -8.31
C SER A 252 16.56 -3.29 -7.10
N HIS A 253 16.19 -4.55 -6.83
CA HIS A 253 16.78 -5.36 -5.77
C HIS A 253 18.30 -5.49 -6.01
N ASN A 254 19.10 -5.32 -4.96
CA ASN A 254 20.57 -5.20 -5.01
C ASN A 254 21.14 -4.01 -5.82
N LYS A 255 20.30 -3.09 -6.34
CA LYS A 255 20.74 -1.86 -7.05
C LYS A 255 20.48 -0.59 -6.22
N ILE A 256 19.36 -0.53 -5.51
CA ILE A 256 19.02 0.53 -4.55
C ILE A 256 19.68 0.21 -3.18
N PRO A 257 20.14 1.22 -2.42
CA PRO A 257 20.64 1.03 -1.05
C PRO A 257 19.67 0.23 -0.16
N HIS A 258 20.19 -0.76 0.57
CA HIS A 258 19.39 -1.74 1.31
C HIS A 258 18.38 -1.11 2.27
N ASP A 259 18.73 -0.04 2.99
CA ASP A 259 17.82 0.62 3.93
C ASP A 259 16.66 1.34 3.24
N GLN A 260 16.90 1.93 2.06
CA GLN A 260 15.85 2.54 1.24
C GLN A 260 14.91 1.45 0.69
N PHE A 261 15.48 0.36 0.17
CA PHE A 261 14.73 -0.80 -0.30
C PHE A 261 13.85 -1.41 0.81
N LYS A 262 14.41 -1.54 2.02
CA LYS A 262 13.72 -2.00 3.23
C LYS A 262 12.60 -1.05 3.68
N SER A 263 12.82 0.26 3.59
CA SER A 263 11.80 1.27 3.88
C SER A 263 10.60 1.12 2.94
N LEU A 264 10.85 1.05 1.62
CA LEU A 264 9.81 0.87 0.60
C LEU A 264 9.06 -0.46 0.77
N SER A 265 9.77 -1.55 1.04
CA SER A 265 9.17 -2.87 1.32
C SER A 265 8.24 -2.84 2.54
N VAL A 266 8.63 -2.14 3.60
CA VAL A 266 7.77 -1.96 4.79
C VAL A 266 6.58 -1.02 4.50
N GLN A 267 6.77 0.01 3.67
CA GLN A 267 5.70 0.93 3.28
C GLN A 267 4.63 0.22 2.44
N LEU A 268 5.05 -0.63 1.49
CA LEU A 268 4.16 -1.51 0.70
C LEU A 268 3.24 -2.32 1.62
N LEU A 269 3.84 -3.06 2.57
CA LEU A 269 3.10 -3.91 3.51
C LEU A 269 2.12 -3.08 4.36
N LYS A 270 2.59 -1.97 4.96
CA LYS A 270 1.77 -1.09 5.80
C LYS A 270 0.58 -0.46 5.04
N THR A 271 0.78 -0.02 3.80
CA THR A 271 -0.27 0.67 3.04
C THR A 271 -1.36 -0.31 2.60
N LEU A 272 -0.98 -1.50 2.12
CA LEU A 272 -1.96 -2.54 1.78
C LEU A 272 -2.71 -3.04 3.03
N ASP A 273 -2.03 -3.15 4.18
CA ASP A 273 -2.62 -3.53 5.46
C ASP A 273 -3.65 -2.53 5.99
N LYS A 274 -3.31 -1.23 5.92
CA LYS A 274 -4.24 -0.13 6.26
C LYS A 274 -5.42 -0.03 5.30
N ALA A 275 -5.21 -0.36 4.03
CA ALA A 275 -6.27 -0.38 3.01
C ALA A 275 -7.17 -1.63 3.09
N ASN A 276 -6.86 -2.61 3.95
CA ASN A 276 -7.45 -3.95 3.95
C ASN A 276 -7.41 -4.62 2.56
N SER A 277 -6.37 -4.34 1.77
CA SER A 277 -6.28 -4.81 0.39
C SER A 277 -6.03 -6.32 0.35
N PRO A 278 -6.76 -7.09 -0.49
CA PRO A 278 -6.51 -8.53 -0.63
C PRO A 278 -5.11 -8.82 -1.20
N LEU A 279 -4.46 -7.86 -1.85
CA LEU A 279 -3.10 -7.99 -2.40
C LEU A 279 -2.01 -8.10 -1.31
N ILE A 280 -2.33 -7.86 -0.03
CA ILE A 280 -1.36 -7.94 1.06
C ILE A 280 -0.67 -9.32 1.15
N HIS A 281 -1.39 -10.41 0.88
CA HIS A 281 -0.80 -11.76 0.95
C HIS A 281 0.29 -11.96 -0.13
N LEU A 282 0.08 -11.44 -1.33
CA LEU A 282 1.07 -11.43 -2.41
C LEU A 282 2.27 -10.54 -2.04
N ALA A 283 2.02 -9.40 -1.38
CA ALA A 283 3.06 -8.50 -0.92
C ALA A 283 3.97 -9.15 0.13
N PHE A 284 3.40 -9.86 1.10
CA PHE A 284 4.18 -10.67 2.05
C PHE A 284 4.98 -11.76 1.34
N LYS A 285 4.33 -12.59 0.50
CA LYS A 285 5.00 -13.66 -0.25
C LYS A 285 6.16 -13.14 -1.09
N PHE A 286 6.01 -11.99 -1.75
CA PHE A 286 7.09 -11.34 -2.49
C PHE A 286 8.25 -10.92 -1.57
N VAL A 287 7.97 -10.18 -0.49
CA VAL A 287 9.01 -9.65 0.41
C VAL A 287 9.81 -10.78 1.09
N PHE A 288 9.17 -11.91 1.41
CA PHE A 288 9.83 -13.07 2.02
C PHE A 288 10.59 -13.96 1.02
N GLN A 289 10.31 -13.85 -0.28
CA GLN A 289 11.08 -14.52 -1.33
C GLN A 289 12.40 -13.82 -1.67
N LEU A 290 12.63 -12.60 -1.17
CA LEU A 290 13.87 -11.85 -1.38
C LEU A 290 15.00 -12.38 -0.48
N LYS A 291 16.19 -12.53 -1.08
CA LYS A 291 17.43 -12.95 -0.39
C LYS A 291 18.54 -11.90 -0.62
N PRO A 292 19.15 -11.32 0.43
CA PRO A 292 18.90 -11.56 1.86
C PRO A 292 17.52 -11.07 2.34
N LEU A 293 17.08 -11.54 3.50
CA LEU A 293 15.77 -11.20 4.06
C LEU A 293 15.69 -9.71 4.44
N VAL A 294 14.92 -8.95 3.66
CA VAL A 294 14.79 -7.49 3.78
C VAL A 294 13.97 -7.07 5.02
N VAL A 295 12.87 -7.78 5.29
CA VAL A 295 11.94 -7.47 6.40
C VAL A 295 11.92 -8.64 7.38
N PRO A 296 12.36 -8.47 8.64
CA PRO A 296 12.37 -9.54 9.63
C PRO A 296 10.96 -10.06 9.94
N TYR A 297 10.82 -11.39 10.07
CA TYR A 297 9.56 -12.07 10.41
C TYR A 297 8.88 -11.46 11.65
N SER A 298 9.64 -11.15 12.70
CA SER A 298 9.13 -10.54 13.94
C SER A 298 8.40 -9.21 13.72
N ARG A 299 8.80 -8.43 12.72
CA ARG A 299 8.13 -7.17 12.37
C ARG A 299 6.75 -7.42 11.76
N VAL A 300 6.63 -8.46 10.94
CA VAL A 300 5.36 -8.83 10.29
C VAL A 300 4.44 -9.59 11.25
N LEU A 301 4.98 -10.49 12.07
CA LEU A 301 4.22 -11.12 13.15
C LEU A 301 3.61 -10.07 14.08
N LYS A 302 4.33 -8.99 14.40
CA LYS A 302 3.79 -7.85 15.16
C LYS A 302 2.69 -7.08 14.40
N MET A 303 2.82 -6.90 13.08
CA MET A 303 1.76 -6.28 12.27
C MET A 303 0.47 -7.13 12.31
N ILE A 304 0.57 -8.43 12.02
CA ILE A 304 -0.57 -9.36 12.02
C ILE A 304 -1.17 -9.49 13.44
N SER A 305 -0.32 -9.58 14.47
CA SER A 305 -0.76 -9.63 15.88
C SER A 305 -1.58 -8.39 16.28
N ASN A 306 -1.17 -7.20 15.86
CA ASN A 306 -1.86 -5.96 16.21
C ASN A 306 -3.24 -5.82 15.55
N ARG A 307 -3.45 -6.42 14.37
CA ARG A 307 -4.73 -6.31 13.63
C ARG A 307 -5.64 -7.53 13.74
N GLY A 308 -5.12 -8.65 14.27
CA GLY A 308 -5.79 -9.95 14.27
C GLY A 308 -5.82 -10.64 12.91
N ILE A 309 -6.20 -11.92 12.92
CA ILE A 309 -6.44 -12.73 11.73
C ILE A 309 -7.69 -12.21 11.02
N ARG A 310 -7.56 -11.94 9.72
CA ARG A 310 -8.62 -11.47 8.81
C ARG A 310 -8.96 -12.50 7.73
N SER A 311 -8.00 -13.35 7.35
CA SER A 311 -8.20 -14.43 6.37
C SER A 311 -7.33 -15.66 6.71
N LEU A 312 -7.62 -16.80 6.07
CA LEU A 312 -6.79 -18.00 6.17
C LEU A 312 -5.34 -17.76 5.70
N SER A 313 -5.14 -16.89 4.72
CA SER A 313 -3.79 -16.51 4.26
C SER A 313 -2.94 -15.87 5.37
N ASP A 314 -3.54 -15.23 6.38
CA ASP A 314 -2.77 -14.71 7.52
C ASP A 314 -2.18 -15.86 8.36
N ILE A 315 -2.88 -16.98 8.46
CA ILE A 315 -2.41 -18.19 9.16
C ILE A 315 -1.25 -18.80 8.35
N GLU A 316 -1.44 -19.02 7.04
CA GLU A 316 -0.39 -19.52 6.13
C GLU A 316 0.89 -18.65 6.19
N ILE A 317 0.72 -17.32 6.15
CA ILE A 317 1.82 -16.35 6.22
C ILE A 317 2.54 -16.46 7.57
N VAL A 318 1.78 -16.49 8.68
CA VAL A 318 2.37 -16.60 10.02
C VAL A 318 3.13 -17.91 10.20
N SER A 319 2.62 -19.05 9.71
CA SER A 319 3.33 -20.33 9.75
C SER A 319 4.58 -20.37 8.89
N SER A 320 4.63 -19.61 7.79
CA SER A 320 5.85 -19.51 7.01
C SER A 320 7.02 -18.89 7.80
N PHE A 321 6.75 -18.25 8.94
CA PHE A 321 7.77 -17.66 9.83
C PHE A 321 8.34 -18.64 10.86
N CYS A 322 7.94 -19.91 10.85
CA CYS A 322 8.42 -20.93 11.79
C CYS A 322 9.86 -21.40 11.49
N GLU A 323 10.79 -20.46 11.58
CA GLU A 323 12.23 -20.63 11.44
C GLU A 323 12.97 -20.05 12.66
N GLY A 324 14.04 -20.70 13.09
CA GLY A 324 14.91 -20.22 14.18
C GLY A 324 14.16 -19.84 15.45
N ASN A 325 14.31 -18.59 15.89
CA ASN A 325 13.73 -18.09 17.15
C ASN A 325 12.27 -17.59 17.02
N CYS A 326 11.66 -17.66 15.82
CA CYS A 326 10.29 -17.19 15.61
C CYS A 326 9.22 -18.27 15.86
N ILE A 327 9.62 -19.55 15.98
CA ILE A 327 8.69 -20.69 16.12
C ILE A 327 7.76 -20.54 17.33
N LEU A 328 8.31 -20.35 18.53
CA LEU A 328 7.49 -20.22 19.75
C LEU A 328 6.59 -18.95 19.73
N PRO A 329 7.07 -17.75 19.34
CA PRO A 329 6.21 -16.59 19.11
C PRO A 329 5.03 -16.83 18.15
N VAL A 330 5.23 -17.59 17.08
CA VAL A 330 4.17 -17.98 16.14
C VAL A 330 3.14 -18.88 16.81
N ILE A 331 3.57 -19.94 17.49
CA ILE A 331 2.69 -20.87 18.21
C ILE A 331 1.86 -20.11 19.27
N ILE A 332 2.49 -19.21 20.04
CA ILE A 332 1.81 -18.36 21.02
C ILE A 332 0.73 -17.49 20.36
N PHE A 333 1.03 -16.87 19.22
CA PHE A 333 0.08 -16.04 18.49
C PHE A 333 -1.12 -16.86 17.95
N LEU A 334 -0.87 -18.04 17.37
CA LEU A 334 -1.93 -18.92 16.89
C LEU A 334 -2.80 -19.41 18.04
N CYS A 335 -2.21 -19.78 19.18
CA CYS A 335 -2.95 -20.15 20.39
C CYS A 335 -3.85 -19.01 20.89
N LYS A 336 -3.32 -17.78 21.01
CA LYS A 336 -4.12 -16.60 21.39
C LYS A 336 -5.27 -16.36 20.41
N SER A 337 -5.01 -16.49 19.10
CA SER A 337 -6.01 -16.28 18.05
C SER A 337 -7.12 -17.34 18.11
N ALA A 338 -6.77 -18.61 18.34
CA ALA A 338 -7.72 -19.70 18.51
C ALA A 338 -8.64 -19.51 19.73
N LEU A 339 -8.14 -18.95 20.83
CA LEU A 339 -8.91 -18.77 22.06
C LEU A 339 -9.76 -17.49 22.11
N SER A 340 -9.41 -16.49 21.30
CA SER A 340 -10.10 -15.21 21.21
C SER A 340 -11.17 -15.20 20.12
N SER A 341 -11.00 -15.95 19.02
CA SER A 341 -11.95 -16.02 17.91
C SER A 341 -12.54 -17.42 17.73
N LYS A 342 -13.87 -17.52 17.85
CA LYS A 342 -14.61 -18.75 17.48
C LYS A 342 -14.44 -19.11 16.00
N LEU A 343 -14.33 -18.10 15.12
CA LEU A 343 -14.19 -18.27 13.67
C LEU A 343 -12.85 -18.91 13.30
N TRP A 344 -11.76 -18.46 13.93
CA TRP A 344 -10.41 -18.91 13.62
C TRP A 344 -9.98 -20.16 14.42
N HIS A 345 -10.75 -20.55 15.44
CA HIS A 345 -10.42 -21.64 16.37
C HIS A 345 -9.86 -22.90 15.70
N ARG A 346 -10.67 -23.55 14.84
CA ARG A 346 -10.29 -24.82 14.20
C ARG A 346 -9.13 -24.65 13.21
N ALA A 347 -9.10 -23.55 12.46
CA ALA A 347 -8.01 -23.27 11.51
C ALA A 347 -6.67 -23.07 12.24
N CYS A 348 -6.65 -22.27 13.31
CA CYS A 348 -5.46 -22.10 14.14
C CYS A 348 -5.05 -23.41 14.83
N PHE A 349 -5.99 -24.22 15.35
CA PHE A 349 -5.65 -25.51 15.98
C PHE A 349 -5.12 -26.56 14.98
N SER A 350 -5.68 -26.61 13.76
CA SER A 350 -5.14 -27.43 12.68
C SER A 350 -3.70 -27.04 12.33
N GLU A 351 -3.41 -25.74 12.32
CA GLU A 351 -2.09 -25.24 12.00
C GLU A 351 -1.07 -25.46 13.15
N ILE A 352 -1.50 -25.24 14.40
CA ILE A 352 -0.72 -25.57 15.59
C ILE A 352 -0.32 -27.06 15.57
N THR A 353 -1.25 -27.95 15.21
CA THR A 353 -0.99 -29.39 15.04
C THR A 353 0.16 -29.66 14.05
N THR A 354 0.14 -29.04 12.87
CA THR A 354 1.21 -29.14 11.85
C THR A 354 2.54 -28.62 12.39
N LEU A 355 2.55 -27.49 13.08
CA LEU A 355 3.76 -26.89 13.63
C LEU A 355 4.36 -27.72 14.78
N LEU A 356 3.52 -28.33 15.63
CA LEU A 356 3.97 -29.23 16.70
C LEU A 356 4.59 -30.51 16.14
N GLN A 357 4.02 -31.10 15.09
CA GLN A 357 4.63 -32.24 14.39
C GLN A 357 6.03 -31.87 13.85
N LYS A 358 6.13 -30.73 13.16
CA LYS A 358 7.37 -30.23 12.54
C LYS A 358 8.46 -29.83 13.54
N HIS A 359 8.09 -29.37 14.74
CA HIS A 359 9.01 -28.80 15.72
C HIS A 359 9.01 -29.51 17.08
N SER A 360 8.53 -30.76 17.13
CA SER A 360 8.40 -31.58 18.34
C SER A 360 9.72 -31.87 19.08
N SER A 361 10.86 -31.73 18.42
CA SER A 361 12.21 -31.90 19.00
C SER A 361 12.69 -30.71 19.84
N ARG A 362 11.96 -29.58 19.83
CA ARG A 362 12.32 -28.38 20.58
C ARG A 362 11.72 -28.39 21.99
N ASN A 363 12.59 -28.42 23.00
CA ASN A 363 12.19 -28.38 24.41
C ASN A 363 11.38 -27.11 24.74
N ASP A 364 11.81 -25.93 24.27
CA ASP A 364 11.09 -24.67 24.53
C ASP A 364 9.66 -24.65 23.97
N VAL A 365 9.42 -25.34 22.85
CA VAL A 365 8.08 -25.55 22.30
C VAL A 365 7.30 -26.58 23.11
N ARG A 366 7.92 -27.71 23.45
CA ARG A 366 7.30 -28.80 24.24
C ARG A 366 6.84 -28.29 25.61
N ASP A 367 7.74 -27.72 26.40
CA ASP A 367 7.52 -27.33 27.79
C ASP A 367 6.43 -26.24 27.87
N TRP A 368 6.49 -25.26 26.96
CA TRP A 368 5.47 -24.22 26.86
C TRP A 368 4.10 -24.79 26.45
N PHE A 369 4.05 -25.73 25.50
CA PHE A 369 2.80 -26.29 25.02
C PHE A 369 2.16 -27.27 26.01
N GLN A 370 2.96 -28.02 26.78
CA GLN A 370 2.47 -28.83 27.90
C GLN A 370 1.82 -27.95 28.98
N LEU A 371 2.46 -26.83 29.35
CA LEU A 371 1.87 -25.83 30.26
C LEU A 371 0.57 -25.22 29.67
N PHE A 372 0.54 -24.94 28.36
CA PHE A 372 -0.66 -24.45 27.68
C PHE A 372 -1.83 -25.43 27.77
N ILE A 373 -1.62 -26.71 27.45
CA ILE A 373 -2.64 -27.78 27.54
C ILE A 373 -3.17 -27.90 28.96
N ARG A 374 -2.29 -27.95 29.96
CA ARG A 374 -2.65 -27.99 31.38
C ARG A 374 -3.57 -26.84 31.76
N ARG A 375 -3.25 -25.62 31.34
CA ARG A 375 -4.11 -24.44 31.56
C ARG A 375 -5.43 -24.51 30.78
N LEU A 376 -5.48 -25.10 29.59
CA LEU A 376 -6.75 -25.33 28.87
C LEU A 376 -7.67 -26.33 29.60
N PHE A 377 -7.11 -27.37 30.22
CA PHE A 377 -7.87 -28.32 31.02
C PHE A 377 -8.42 -27.69 32.30
N ILE A 378 -7.61 -26.90 33.01
CA ILE A 378 -8.07 -26.08 34.15
C ILE A 378 -9.18 -25.11 33.72
N TYR A 379 -9.04 -24.46 32.56
CA TYR A 379 -10.10 -23.61 32.00
C TYR A 379 -11.41 -24.36 31.77
N ILE A 380 -11.35 -25.56 31.19
CA ILE A 380 -12.51 -26.40 30.91
C ILE A 380 -13.26 -26.72 32.21
N ALA A 381 -12.55 -27.12 33.27
CA ALA A 381 -13.14 -27.42 34.57
C ALA A 381 -13.76 -26.17 35.24
N ILE A 382 -13.05 -25.04 35.31
CA ILE A 382 -13.56 -23.81 35.95
C ILE A 382 -14.72 -23.19 35.15
N ALA A 383 -14.69 -23.24 33.82
CA ALA A 383 -15.79 -22.77 32.99
C ALA A 383 -17.05 -23.64 33.15
N SER A 384 -16.86 -24.97 33.25
CA SER A 384 -17.91 -25.94 33.47
C SER A 384 -18.56 -25.82 34.85
N SER A 385 -17.78 -25.76 35.93
CA SER A 385 -18.31 -25.57 37.29
C SER A 385 -19.04 -24.23 37.46
N LYS A 386 -18.53 -23.15 36.83
CA LYS A 386 -19.21 -21.84 36.78
C LYS A 386 -20.33 -21.77 35.71
N MET A 387 -20.67 -22.87 35.03
CA MET A 387 -21.71 -23.00 34.00
C MET A 387 -21.60 -21.98 32.83
N ARG A 388 -20.38 -21.48 32.55
CA ARG A 388 -20.10 -20.44 31.55
C ARG A 388 -19.37 -21.01 30.32
N TYR A 389 -19.37 -20.25 29.23
CA TYR A 389 -18.58 -20.50 28.02
C TYR A 389 -18.76 -21.87 27.31
N ARG A 390 -19.89 -22.59 27.53
CA ARG A 390 -20.19 -23.94 26.99
C ARG A 390 -19.64 -24.21 25.58
N THR A 391 -19.89 -23.34 24.60
CA THR A 391 -19.38 -23.49 23.21
C THR A 391 -17.85 -23.47 23.11
N LYS A 392 -17.16 -22.57 23.85
CA LYS A 392 -15.68 -22.50 23.85
C LYS A 392 -15.11 -23.74 24.55
N THR A 393 -15.76 -24.21 25.61
CA THR A 393 -15.41 -25.46 26.30
C THR A 393 -15.54 -26.67 25.37
N LEU A 394 -16.62 -26.78 24.59
CA LEU A 394 -16.80 -27.85 23.59
C LEU A 394 -15.72 -27.80 22.49
N LEU A 395 -15.50 -26.63 21.90
CA LEU A 395 -14.46 -26.44 20.86
C LEU A 395 -13.05 -26.79 21.35
N LEU A 396 -12.74 -26.48 22.61
CA LEU A 396 -11.46 -26.85 23.23
C LEU A 396 -11.33 -28.36 23.44
N VAL A 397 -12.39 -29.02 23.93
CA VAL A 397 -12.41 -30.48 24.11
C VAL A 397 -12.27 -31.18 22.77
N GLU A 398 -12.99 -30.74 21.74
CA GLU A 398 -12.88 -31.21 20.35
C GLU A 398 -11.46 -31.04 19.80
N SER A 399 -10.87 -29.86 19.96
CA SER A 399 -9.53 -29.56 19.42
C SER A 399 -8.42 -30.31 20.17
N LEU A 400 -8.53 -30.47 21.49
CA LEU A 400 -7.59 -31.26 22.29
C LEU A 400 -7.68 -32.76 21.95
N ALA A 401 -8.89 -33.29 21.73
CA ALA A 401 -9.06 -34.67 21.26
C ALA A 401 -8.49 -34.86 19.84
N SER A 402 -8.66 -33.86 18.95
CA SER A 402 -8.03 -33.86 17.62
C SER A 402 -6.50 -33.85 17.70
N ILE A 403 -5.91 -33.02 18.57
CA ILE A 403 -4.46 -33.02 18.85
C ILE A 403 -3.99 -34.38 19.38
N MET A 404 -4.79 -35.08 20.19
CA MET A 404 -4.45 -36.41 20.71
C MET A 404 -4.30 -37.47 19.61
N THR A 405 -4.93 -37.31 18.44
CA THR A 405 -4.76 -38.25 17.31
C THR A 405 -3.41 -38.10 16.59
N ILE A 406 -2.64 -37.05 16.89
CA ILE A 406 -1.27 -36.88 16.41
C ILE A 406 -0.36 -37.95 17.03
N ARG A 407 0.52 -38.55 16.22
CA ARG A 407 1.56 -39.51 16.64
C ARG A 407 2.74 -38.85 17.40
N LEU A 408 2.45 -38.07 18.45
CA LEU A 408 3.42 -37.46 19.36
C LEU A 408 3.17 -37.96 20.78
N LEU A 409 3.95 -38.95 21.23
CA LEU A 409 3.73 -39.64 22.51
C LEU A 409 3.66 -38.71 23.73
N TRP A 410 4.59 -37.75 23.84
CA TRP A 410 4.63 -36.79 24.96
C TRP A 410 3.37 -35.89 25.01
N LEU A 411 2.76 -35.64 23.86
CA LEU A 411 1.60 -34.77 23.68
C LEU A 411 0.33 -35.53 24.03
N GLN A 412 0.22 -36.79 23.57
CA GLN A 412 -0.83 -37.73 23.96
C GLN A 412 -0.83 -37.97 25.48
N GLN A 413 0.32 -38.29 26.06
CA GLN A 413 0.47 -38.47 27.52
C GLN A 413 0.06 -37.22 28.29
N CYS A 414 0.53 -36.03 27.85
CA CYS A 414 0.15 -34.76 28.47
C CYS A 414 -1.36 -34.53 28.45
N ILE A 415 -2.03 -34.77 27.31
CA ILE A 415 -3.48 -34.60 27.17
C ILE A 415 -4.23 -35.60 28.07
N LEU A 416 -3.83 -36.87 28.07
CA LEU A 416 -4.51 -37.92 28.84
C LEU A 416 -4.36 -37.72 30.36
N ILE A 417 -3.17 -37.38 30.85
CA ILE A 417 -2.93 -37.10 32.28
C ILE A 417 -3.74 -35.89 32.74
N ASN A 418 -3.74 -34.78 31.97
CA ASN A 418 -4.51 -33.59 32.34
C ASN A 418 -6.04 -33.84 32.23
N ALA A 419 -6.48 -34.68 31.29
CA ALA A 419 -7.88 -35.09 31.19
C ALA A 419 -8.32 -35.94 32.40
N ALA A 420 -7.50 -36.91 32.81
CA ALA A 420 -7.77 -37.73 34.00
C ALA A 420 -7.79 -36.87 35.28
N SER A 421 -6.83 -35.97 35.42
CA SER A 421 -6.73 -35.04 36.56
C SER A 421 -7.91 -34.08 36.66
N MET A 422 -8.41 -33.54 35.54
CA MET A 422 -9.63 -32.72 35.60
C MET A 422 -10.88 -33.55 35.81
N PHE A 423 -10.94 -34.78 35.29
CA PHE A 423 -12.08 -35.66 35.53
C PHE A 423 -12.25 -36.02 37.01
N SER A 424 -11.16 -36.29 37.75
CA SER A 424 -11.22 -36.63 39.18
C SER A 424 -11.86 -35.54 40.03
N THR A 425 -11.69 -34.26 39.66
CA THR A 425 -12.33 -33.11 40.34
C THR A 425 -13.87 -33.09 40.22
N LYS A 426 -14.46 -33.91 39.33
CA LYS A 426 -15.90 -33.93 38.98
C LYS A 426 -16.46 -32.61 38.41
N ASN A 427 -15.60 -31.63 38.08
CA ASN A 427 -16.02 -30.32 37.60
C ASN A 427 -16.04 -30.17 36.05
N VAL A 428 -15.82 -31.25 35.30
CA VAL A 428 -15.78 -31.26 33.82
C VAL A 428 -17.18 -31.37 33.18
N PRO A 429 -17.35 -31.01 31.89
CA PRO A 429 -18.63 -31.14 31.20
C PRO A 429 -19.13 -32.59 31.09
N PRO A 430 -20.46 -32.85 31.03
CA PRO A 430 -21.00 -34.21 30.95
C PRO A 430 -20.48 -35.03 29.76
N TYR A 431 -20.23 -34.39 28.62
CA TYR A 431 -19.71 -35.04 27.40
C TYR A 431 -18.21 -35.34 27.44
N PHE A 432 -17.47 -34.95 28.49
CA PHE A 432 -16.01 -34.99 28.51
C PHE A 432 -15.43 -36.41 28.35
N LYS A 433 -16.09 -37.42 28.93
CA LYS A 433 -15.72 -38.85 28.78
C LYS A 433 -15.80 -39.35 27.33
N ASN A 434 -16.59 -38.71 26.47
CA ASN A 434 -16.77 -39.13 25.08
C ASN A 434 -15.57 -38.73 24.20
N PHE A 435 -14.71 -37.83 24.70
CA PHE A 435 -13.54 -37.30 23.97
C PHE A 435 -12.21 -37.82 24.52
N PHE A 436 -12.13 -38.20 25.80
CA PHE A 436 -10.89 -38.64 26.45
C PHE A 436 -11.09 -39.95 27.23
N PRO A 437 -10.26 -40.98 27.00
CA PRO A 437 -10.26 -42.17 27.84
C PRO A 437 -9.65 -41.85 29.20
N ILE A 438 -10.45 -42.01 30.26
CA ILE A 438 -10.06 -41.69 31.64
C ILE A 438 -9.39 -42.92 32.28
N SER A 439 -8.22 -43.28 31.77
CA SER A 439 -7.39 -44.42 32.26
C SER A 439 -5.95 -44.04 32.58
N ALA A 440 -5.53 -42.80 32.29
CA ALA A 440 -4.23 -42.27 32.66
C ALA A 440 -4.16 -41.95 34.17
N PRO A 441 -2.95 -41.94 34.77
CA PRO A 441 -2.78 -41.52 36.15
C PRO A 441 -3.19 -40.06 36.35
N VAL A 442 -3.72 -39.76 37.53
CA VAL A 442 -3.97 -38.40 38.01
C VAL A 442 -2.64 -37.77 38.41
N ASP A 443 -2.44 -36.52 38.00
CA ASP A 443 -1.33 -35.66 38.42
C ASP A 443 -1.87 -34.66 39.45
N ASP A 444 -1.49 -34.87 40.72
CA ASP A 444 -1.94 -34.06 41.85
C ASP A 444 -1.50 -32.59 41.74
N VAL A 445 -0.41 -32.29 41.02
CA VAL A 445 0.02 -30.91 40.79
C VAL A 445 -1.01 -30.16 39.93
N VAL A 446 -1.60 -30.84 38.95
CA VAL A 446 -2.66 -30.28 38.10
C VAL A 446 -3.95 -30.07 38.90
N VAL A 447 -4.27 -30.97 39.83
CA VAL A 447 -5.44 -30.84 40.73
C VAL A 447 -5.25 -29.67 41.69
N HIS A 448 -4.09 -29.56 42.35
CA HIS A 448 -3.76 -28.45 43.24
C HIS A 448 -3.75 -27.09 42.50
N GLU A 449 -3.21 -27.04 41.27
CA GLU A 449 -3.31 -25.84 40.44
C GLU A 449 -4.76 -25.49 40.09
N TYR A 450 -5.60 -26.47 39.77
CA TYR A 450 -7.03 -26.24 39.55
C TYR A 450 -7.70 -25.64 40.80
N GLU A 451 -7.46 -26.21 41.98
CA GLU A 451 -8.01 -25.71 43.25
C GLU A 451 -7.57 -24.26 43.50
N SER A 452 -6.26 -24.01 43.36
CA SER A 452 -5.64 -22.68 43.48
C SER A 452 -6.24 -21.65 42.52
N PHE A 453 -6.60 -22.06 41.30
CA PHE A 453 -7.25 -21.20 40.31
C PHE A 453 -8.78 -21.08 40.50
N SER A 454 -9.41 -22.05 41.16
CA SER A 454 -10.86 -22.08 41.36
C SER A 454 -11.34 -21.07 42.40
N THR A 455 -10.50 -20.83 43.44
CA THR A 455 -10.74 -19.90 44.55
C THR A 455 -10.60 -18.43 44.16
N ILE A 456 -9.92 -18.11 43.06
CA ILE A 456 -9.68 -16.74 42.59
C ILE A 456 -10.70 -16.32 41.53
N GLU A 457 -11.05 -15.03 41.49
CA GLU A 457 -11.85 -14.45 40.43
C GLU A 457 -11.04 -14.29 39.13
N LEU A 458 -10.96 -15.38 38.35
CA LEU A 458 -10.31 -15.38 37.05
C LEU A 458 -11.16 -14.75 35.94
N ASN A 459 -10.56 -13.87 35.15
CA ASN A 459 -11.12 -13.40 33.88
C ASN A 459 -11.07 -14.50 32.79
N LEU A 460 -12.09 -15.36 32.79
CA LEU A 460 -12.27 -16.47 31.84
C LEU A 460 -12.43 -16.05 30.35
N LYS A 461 -12.44 -14.75 30.02
CA LYS A 461 -12.37 -14.32 28.62
C LYS A 461 -10.96 -14.48 28.04
N ILE A 462 -9.95 -14.10 28.83
CA ILE A 462 -8.54 -14.02 28.44
C ILE A 462 -7.70 -15.22 28.89
N PHE A 463 -8.10 -15.90 29.97
CA PHE A 463 -7.44 -17.11 30.46
C PHE A 463 -7.31 -18.15 29.32
N PRO A 464 -6.14 -18.79 29.14
CA PRO A 464 -5.01 -18.93 30.06
C PRO A 464 -3.91 -17.85 29.94
N PHE A 465 -4.16 -16.74 29.25
CA PHE A 465 -3.19 -15.67 29.07
C PHE A 465 -3.36 -14.54 30.08
N ASP A 466 -2.23 -14.01 30.56
CA ASP A 466 -2.14 -12.78 31.35
C ASP A 466 -2.46 -11.56 30.47
N GLU A 467 -3.30 -10.64 30.96
CA GLU A 467 -3.80 -9.48 30.21
C GLU A 467 -2.67 -8.50 29.81
N ASN A 468 -1.68 -8.34 30.69
CA ASN A 468 -0.64 -7.32 30.59
C ASN A 468 0.64 -7.87 29.95
N LYS A 469 1.03 -9.08 30.33
CA LYS A 469 2.26 -9.75 29.87
C LYS A 469 2.04 -10.58 28.62
N GLY A 470 0.81 -11.06 28.39
CA GLY A 470 0.51 -11.99 27.32
C GLY A 470 1.23 -13.35 27.43
N THR A 471 1.83 -13.66 28.58
CA THR A 471 2.36 -14.97 28.93
C THR A 471 1.23 -15.87 29.43
N LEU A 472 1.50 -17.15 29.66
CA LEU A 472 0.55 -18.00 30.38
C LEU A 472 0.46 -17.58 31.85
N VAL A 473 -0.74 -17.64 32.43
CA VAL A 473 -0.97 -17.32 33.83
C VAL A 473 -0.30 -18.38 34.72
N LEU A 474 0.55 -17.94 35.64
CA LEU A 474 1.16 -18.79 36.67
C LEU A 474 0.16 -19.06 37.79
N PRO A 475 0.27 -20.17 38.53
CA PRO A 475 -0.55 -20.40 39.71
C PRO A 475 -0.35 -19.24 40.70
N PRO A 476 -1.40 -18.85 41.45
CA PRO A 476 -1.18 -17.96 42.59
C PRO A 476 -0.20 -18.65 43.55
N LEU A 477 0.78 -17.88 44.05
CA LEU A 477 1.63 -18.34 45.14
C LEU A 477 0.76 -18.37 46.41
N VAL A 478 0.25 -19.54 46.75
CA VAL A 478 -0.31 -19.79 48.07
C VAL A 478 0.88 -19.87 49.04
N ASP A 479 0.95 -18.97 50.01
CA ASP A 479 1.97 -19.05 51.07
C ASP A 479 1.67 -20.26 51.96
N ILE A 480 2.31 -21.38 51.65
CA ILE A 480 2.15 -22.69 52.33
C ILE A 480 2.54 -22.60 53.83
N HIS A 481 3.19 -21.52 54.29
CA HIS A 481 3.60 -21.33 55.68
C HIS A 481 2.49 -20.90 56.67
N ASN A 482 1.26 -20.60 56.23
CA ASN A 482 0.18 -20.17 57.13
C ASN A 482 -0.91 -21.24 57.40
N GLN A 483 -0.68 -22.51 57.05
CA GLN A 483 -1.60 -23.61 57.41
C GLN A 483 -1.06 -24.51 58.52
N HIS A 484 -1.09 -24.01 59.76
CA HIS A 484 -1.12 -24.86 60.95
C HIS A 484 -1.89 -24.17 62.09
N LEU A 485 -3.14 -24.61 62.31
CA LEU A 485 -3.72 -24.95 63.63
C LEU A 485 -5.25 -25.13 63.49
N PRO A 486 -5.80 -26.34 63.79
CA PRO A 486 -7.23 -26.50 63.99
C PRO A 486 -7.61 -26.14 65.43
N ALA A 487 -8.51 -25.17 65.61
CA ALA A 487 -9.13 -24.90 66.91
C ALA A 487 -10.64 -24.72 66.73
N SER A 488 -11.39 -25.74 67.16
CA SER A 488 -12.82 -25.55 67.42
C SER A 488 -12.97 -24.75 68.72
N GLN A 489 -13.86 -23.76 68.75
CA GLN A 489 -14.95 -23.61 69.73
C GLN A 489 -15.65 -22.25 69.67
N ARG A 490 -16.92 -22.26 70.12
CA ARG A 490 -17.76 -21.14 70.59
C ARG A 490 -18.34 -20.14 69.58
N SER A 491 -19.53 -20.53 69.14
CA SER A 491 -20.79 -19.78 69.08
C SER A 491 -20.94 -18.46 69.88
N GLN A 492 -21.93 -17.67 69.44
CA GLN A 492 -22.49 -16.42 70.02
C GLN A 492 -21.60 -15.17 69.79
N GLY A 493 -22.07 -14.03 69.27
CA GLY A 493 -23.39 -13.66 68.75
C GLY A 493 -23.99 -12.42 69.44
N CYS A 494 -23.84 -11.24 68.83
CA CYS A 494 -24.78 -10.11 68.96
C CYS A 494 -24.51 -8.98 67.96
N ARG A 495 -25.56 -8.21 67.66
CA ARG A 495 -25.54 -6.96 66.88
C ARG A 495 -25.14 -5.78 67.76
N ALA A 496 -24.52 -4.74 67.20
CA ALA A 496 -24.94 -3.34 67.45
C ALA A 496 -24.30 -2.36 66.45
N ASN A 497 -25.04 -1.31 66.13
CA ASN A 497 -24.60 -0.17 65.32
C ASN A 497 -23.58 0.70 66.08
N SER A 498 -22.74 1.43 65.36
CA SER A 498 -22.72 2.90 65.52
C SER A 498 -22.39 3.59 64.20
N ARG A 499 -22.78 4.87 64.12
CA ARG A 499 -22.75 5.76 62.95
C ARG A 499 -22.04 7.05 63.37
N ASN A 500 -21.83 7.98 62.43
CA ASN A 500 -21.39 9.37 62.64
C ASN A 500 -19.87 9.47 62.99
N ASP A 501 -19.02 10.23 62.30
CA ASP A 501 -18.94 11.70 62.07
C ASP A 501 -17.49 12.06 62.52
N ARG A 502 -16.77 13.12 62.12
CA ARG A 502 -16.97 14.24 61.18
C ARG A 502 -15.60 14.94 60.95
N VAL A 503 -15.49 15.72 59.87
CA VAL A 503 -14.85 17.07 59.81
C VAL A 503 -13.32 17.25 59.96
N LEU A 504 -12.73 17.68 58.83
CA LEU A 504 -11.84 18.85 58.56
C LEU A 504 -10.60 19.23 59.42
N SER A 505 -9.63 19.77 58.66
CA SER A 505 -8.43 20.55 59.06
C SER A 505 -7.31 19.75 59.74
N GLY A 506 -6.03 20.08 59.58
CA GLY A 506 -5.38 21.13 58.78
C GLY A 506 -3.87 20.90 58.68
N ARG A 507 -3.20 21.55 57.72
CA ARG A 507 -1.72 21.71 57.66
C ARG A 507 -1.27 22.77 58.71
N PRO A 508 0.02 22.94 59.08
CA PRO A 508 1.23 22.58 58.30
C PRO A 508 2.47 22.04 59.08
N ASP A 509 3.55 21.89 58.30
CA ASP A 509 4.99 21.95 58.62
C ASP A 509 5.73 20.82 59.36
N GLY A 510 6.90 20.49 58.79
CA GLY A 510 7.81 19.42 59.22
C GLY A 510 8.86 19.07 58.16
N ARG A 511 9.84 19.96 57.93
CA ARG A 511 10.95 19.73 56.97
C ARG A 511 11.90 18.63 57.46
N VAL A 512 12.26 17.67 56.59
CA VAL A 512 13.63 17.09 56.52
C VAL A 512 14.04 16.92 55.06
N LEU A 513 15.33 17.17 54.76
CA LEU A 513 15.94 17.19 53.43
C LEU A 513 16.56 15.84 52.98
N LYS A 514 17.02 15.83 51.71
CA LYS A 514 18.05 14.96 51.07
C LYS A 514 17.53 13.69 50.37
N THR A 515 18.04 13.26 49.20
CA THR A 515 18.97 13.87 48.20
C THR A 515 18.91 13.10 46.87
N GLY A 516 19.06 13.81 45.73
CA GLY A 516 19.58 13.28 44.46
C GLY A 516 18.66 12.38 43.62
N THR A 517 18.80 12.29 42.28
CA THR A 517 19.63 13.08 41.34
C THR A 517 19.05 12.91 39.93
N GLN A 518 18.32 13.90 39.39
CA GLN A 518 17.89 13.87 37.98
C GLN A 518 19.00 14.43 37.07
N LYS A 519 19.51 13.60 36.16
CA LYS A 519 20.42 14.04 35.09
C LYS A 519 19.63 14.80 34.01
N LYS A 520 19.77 16.14 33.98
CA LYS A 520 19.40 16.96 32.82
C LYS A 520 20.25 16.56 31.61
N ARG A 521 19.64 16.52 30.43
CA ARG A 521 20.32 16.30 29.13
C ARG A 521 20.46 17.67 28.44
N PRO A 522 21.64 18.04 27.89
CA PRO A 522 21.85 19.37 27.34
C PRO A 522 21.21 19.56 25.96
N GLU A 523 20.62 20.73 25.74
CA GLU A 523 20.26 21.23 24.41
C GLU A 523 21.48 21.88 23.74
N PRO A 524 21.71 21.67 22.44
CA PRO A 524 22.66 22.46 21.67
C PRO A 524 21.98 23.68 21.01
N LEU A 525 22.28 24.86 21.54
CA LEU A 525 22.00 26.15 20.89
C LEU A 525 22.91 26.33 19.67
N ILE A 526 22.34 26.34 18.46
CA ILE A 526 23.01 26.87 17.26
C ILE A 526 22.10 27.94 16.62
N LYS A 527 22.65 29.15 16.51
CA LYS A 527 22.00 30.33 15.95
C LYS A 527 21.69 30.10 14.46
N LYS A 528 20.46 30.39 14.01
CA LYS A 528 20.14 30.51 12.58
C LYS A 528 20.49 31.92 12.11
N SER A 529 21.23 32.02 11.01
CA SER A 529 21.41 33.27 10.26
C SER A 529 20.13 33.64 9.50
N ALA A 530 19.92 34.94 9.28
CA ALA A 530 18.85 35.48 8.45
C ALA A 530 19.33 35.71 7.00
N GLY A 531 18.39 35.64 6.05
CA GLY A 531 18.65 35.65 4.60
C GLY A 531 18.55 34.24 4.02
N THR A 532 17.89 33.99 2.88
CA THR A 532 17.27 34.90 1.89
C THR A 532 15.93 34.31 1.43
N LYS A 533 15.01 35.16 0.93
CA LYS A 533 13.68 34.71 0.46
C LYS A 533 13.83 33.66 -0.66
N PRO A 534 13.22 32.47 -0.58
CA PRO A 534 13.11 31.60 -1.74
C PRO A 534 12.15 32.24 -2.75
N THR A 535 12.62 32.44 -3.97
CA THR A 535 11.78 32.81 -5.11
C THR A 535 10.69 31.77 -5.30
N ARG A 536 9.45 32.24 -5.54
CA ARG A 536 8.33 31.36 -5.93
C ARG A 536 8.77 30.56 -7.17
N PRO A 537 8.58 29.22 -7.22
CA PRO A 537 8.61 28.55 -8.50
C PRO A 537 7.50 29.13 -9.36
N LEU A 538 7.81 29.47 -10.61
CA LEU A 538 6.83 29.87 -11.61
C LEU A 538 5.74 28.80 -11.68
N ALA A 539 4.50 29.20 -11.37
CA ALA A 539 3.36 28.36 -11.67
C ALA A 539 3.28 28.26 -13.20
N SER A 540 3.59 27.08 -13.74
CA SER A 540 3.32 26.77 -15.14
C SER A 540 1.80 26.83 -15.34
N ALA A 541 1.35 27.89 -16.01
CA ALA A 541 -0.06 28.17 -16.25
C ALA A 541 -0.63 27.18 -17.27
N ILE A 542 -0.96 25.98 -16.80
CA ILE A 542 -1.95 25.10 -17.44
C ILE A 542 -3.20 25.14 -16.57
N CYS A 543 -3.81 26.32 -16.50
CA CYS A 543 -5.19 26.47 -16.05
C CYS A 543 -6.09 25.99 -17.20
N VAL A 544 -6.43 24.71 -17.21
CA VAL A 544 -7.61 24.25 -17.95
C VAL A 544 -8.83 24.79 -17.22
N THR A 545 -9.35 25.92 -17.68
CA THR A 545 -10.68 26.36 -17.31
C THR A 545 -11.70 25.33 -17.80
N PRO A 546 -12.71 24.95 -16.99
CA PRO A 546 -13.80 24.13 -17.48
C PRO A 546 -14.64 24.99 -18.42
N ILE A 547 -14.45 24.81 -19.74
CA ILE A 547 -15.32 25.42 -20.73
C ILE A 547 -16.73 24.88 -20.51
N HIS A 548 -17.68 25.78 -20.31
CA HIS A 548 -19.09 25.46 -20.17
C HIS A 548 -19.56 24.62 -21.35
N ARG A 549 -20.08 23.42 -21.07
CA ARG A 549 -21.11 22.83 -21.94
C ARG A 549 -22.39 23.66 -21.77
N ARG A 550 -22.82 24.29 -22.85
CA ARG A 550 -24.24 24.41 -23.18
C ARG A 550 -24.57 23.23 -24.11
#